data_AF-A0A2V7YIN6-F1
#
_entry.id   AF-A0A2V7YIN6-F1
#
_cell.length_a   1.000
_cell.length_b   1.000
_cell.length_c   1.000
_cell.angle_alpha   90.00
_cell.angle_beta   90.00
_cell.angle_gamma   90.00
#
_symmetry.space_group_name_H-M   'P 1'
#
loop_
_entity.id
_entity.type
_entity.pdbx_description
1 polymer ?
#
loop_
_entity_poly.entity_id
_entity_poly.type
_entity_poly.pdbx_seq_one_letter_code
_entity_poly.pdbx_strand_id
1 'polypeptide(L)' 'MSVIQFEDLIAWRKARELRKTIYCISSQPPFSRDFQMRNQIRGAALSVMSNI' A
#
# COMPACT_ATOMS: atom_id res chain seq x y z
N MET A 1 23.29 -7.67 -8.35
CA MET A 1 22.10 -8.42 -7.92
C MET A 1 21.17 -8.49 -9.11
N SER A 2 20.87 -9.69 -9.61
CA SER A 2 19.93 -9.87 -10.73
C SER A 2 18.50 -9.88 -10.20
N VAL A 3 17.60 -9.17 -10.86
CA VAL A 3 16.16 -9.20 -10.60
C VAL A 3 15.59 -10.38 -11.38
N ILE A 4 14.97 -11.33 -10.70
CA ILE A 4 14.34 -12.51 -11.31
C ILE A 4 12.81 -12.52 -11.12
N GLN A 5 12.30 -11.71 -10.18
CA GLN A 5 10.88 -11.52 -9.90
C GLN A 5 10.63 -10.09 -9.39
N PHE A 6 9.36 -9.64 -9.43
CA PHE A 6 8.98 -8.30 -8.99
C PHE A 6 9.33 -8.03 -7.52
N GLU A 7 9.24 -9.05 -6.67
CA GLU A 7 9.55 -9.01 -5.25
C GLU A 7 11.02 -8.65 -4.95
N ASP A 8 11.92 -8.83 -5.92
CA ASP A 8 13.33 -8.45 -5.77
C ASP A 8 13.52 -6.93 -5.92
N LEU A 9 12.60 -6.24 -6.60
CA LEU A 9 12.66 -4.79 -6.79
C LEU A 9 12.48 -4.09 -5.44
N ILE A 10 13.47 -3.27 -5.07
CA ILE A 10 13.42 -2.44 -3.86
C ILE A 10 12.17 -1.55 -3.88
N ALA A 11 11.82 -1.00 -5.04
CA ALA A 11 10.63 -0.18 -5.23
C ALA A 11 9.34 -0.96 -4.88
N TRP A 12 9.21 -2.20 -5.36
CA TRP A 12 8.04 -3.05 -5.08
C TRP A 12 7.96 -3.41 -3.58
N ARG A 13 9.10 -3.76 -2.97
CA ARG A 13 9.19 -4.03 -1.52
C ARG A 13 8.76 -2.82 -0.69
N LYS A 14 9.22 -1.62 -1.07
CA LYS A 14 8.84 -0.36 -0.42
C LYS A 14 7.36 -0.01 -0.62
N ALA A 15 6.80 -0.28 -1.79
CA ALA A 15 5.37 -0.14 -2.03
C ALA A 15 4.52 -1.08 -1.16
N ARG A 16 4.98 -2.33 -0.96
CA ARG A 16 4.34 -3.29 -0.04
C ARG A 16 4.37 -2.80 1.41
N GLU A 17 5.50 -2.26 1.87
CA GLU A 17 5.63 -1.65 3.21
C GLU A 17 4.67 -0.45 3.37
N LEU A 18 4.65 0.46 2.38
CA LEU A 18 3.74 1.60 2.36
C LEU A 18 2.28 1.17 2.45
N ARG A 19 1.86 0.18 1.66
CA ARG A 19 0.50 -0.36 1.68
C ARG A 19 0.14 -0.91 3.05
N LYS A 20 1.04 -1.67 3.69
CA LYS A 20 0.82 -2.20 5.05
C LYS A 20 0.59 -1.06 6.06
N THR A 21 1.42 -0.02 6.01
CA THR A 21 1.29 1.16 6.89
C THR A 21 -0.05 1.86 6.68
N ILE A 22 -0.46 2.11 5.43
CA ILE A 22 -1.74 2.74 5.09
C ILE A 22 -2.92 1.91 5.62
N TYR A 23 -2.89 0.59 5.47
CA TYR A 23 -3.93 -0.27 6.03
C TYR A 23 -3.96 -0.21 7.57
N CYS A 24 -2.81 -0.17 8.23
CA CYS A 24 -2.73 -0.08 9.69
C CYS A 24 -3.36 1.21 10.21
N ILE A 25 -2.94 2.38 9.71
CA ILE A 25 -3.45 3.69 10.16
C ILE A 25 -4.94 3.87 9.83
N SER A 26 -5.38 3.39 8.66
CA SER A 26 -6.77 3.56 8.21
C SER A 26 -7.73 2.50 8.77
N SER A 27 -7.24 1.56 9.58
CA SER A 27 -8.08 0.57 10.27
C SER A 27 -8.49 1.02 11.68
N GLN A 28 -7.97 2.13 12.18
CA GLN A 28 -8.31 2.66 13.50
C GLN A 28 -9.35 3.79 13.41
N PRO A 29 -10.32 3.88 14.35
CA PRO A 29 -11.19 5.05 14.44
C PRO A 29 -10.38 6.33 14.74
N PRO A 30 -10.81 7.51 14.26
CA PRO A 30 -12.02 7.74 13.48
C PRO A 30 -11.89 7.35 12.00
N PHE A 31 -10.67 7.18 11.49
CA PHE A 31 -10.38 6.95 10.07
C PHE A 31 -11.06 5.69 9.52
N SER A 32 -11.17 4.63 10.33
CA SER A 32 -11.86 3.41 9.92
C SER A 32 -13.34 3.58 9.61
N ARG A 33 -13.96 4.66 10.12
CA ARG A 33 -15.37 5.04 9.90
C ARG A 33 -15.56 6.03 8.74
N ASP A 34 -14.49 6.69 8.29
CA ASP A 34 -14.51 7.48 7.06
C ASP A 34 -14.30 6.55 5.86
N PHE A 35 -15.39 5.94 5.40
CA PHE A 35 -15.34 4.93 4.35
C PHE A 35 -14.81 5.47 3.03
N GLN A 36 -15.11 6.72 2.69
CA GLN A 36 -14.68 7.34 1.43
C GLN A 36 -13.17 7.55 1.43
N MET A 37 -12.65 8.26 2.43
CA MET A 37 -11.22 8.56 2.52
C MET A 37 -10.40 7.28 2.73
N ARG A 38 -10.88 6.35 3.56
CA ARG A 38 -10.25 5.05 3.79
C ARG A 38 -10.13 4.23 2.51
N ASN A 39 -11.18 4.19 1.69
CA ASN A 39 -11.16 3.42 0.45
C ASN A 39 -10.25 4.09 -0.59
N GLN A 40 -10.28 5.42 -0.71
CA GLN A 40 -9.42 6.16 -1.62
C GLN A 40 -7.93 5.95 -1.29
N ILE A 41 -7.52 6.12 -0.03
CA ILE A 41 -6.11 5.98 0.35
C ILE A 41 -5.61 4.53 0.20
N ARG A 42 -6.45 3.53 0.53
CA ARG A 42 -6.11 2.10 0.33
C ARG A 42 -6.01 1.74 -1.14
N GLY A 43 -6.90 2.28 -1.98
CA GLY A 43 -6.86 2.11 -3.44
C GLY A 43 -5.62 2.71 -4.06
N ALA A 44 -5.26 3.94 -3.68
CA ALA A 44 -4.02 4.58 -4.11
C ALA A 44 -2.78 3.76 -3.70
N ALA A 45 -2.73 3.26 -2.45
CA ALA A 45 -1.64 2.41 -1.97
C ALA A 45 -1.51 1.08 -2.74
N LEU A 46 -2.63 0.48 -3.11
CA LEU A 46 -2.65 -0.72 -3.95
C LEU A 46 -2.13 -0.41 -5.36
N SER A 47 -2.54 0.72 -5.93
CA SER A 47 -2.12 1.15 -7.27
C SER A 47 -0.60 1.27 -7.40
N VAL A 48 0.09 1.84 -6.40
CA VAL A 48 1.56 1.93 -6.40
C VAL A 48 2.20 0.55 -6.53
N MET A 49 1.78 -0.42 -5.71
CA MET A 49 2.35 -1.78 -5.72
C MET A 49 2.01 -2.55 -7.01
N SER A 50 0.85 -2.29 -7.63
CA SER A 50 0.41 -2.96 -8.85
C SER A 50 0.96 -2.36 -10.15
N ASN A 51 1.57 -1.17 -10.10
CA ASN A 51 2.14 -0.49 -11.27
C ASN A 51 3.67 -0.40 -11.25
N ILE A 52 4.31 -1.02 -10.24
CA ILE A 52 5.75 -1.29 -10.20
C ILE A 52 5.97 -2.73 -10.66
#